data_AF-A0A7X6UAB7-F1
#
_entry.id   AF-A0A7X6UAB7-F1
#
_cell.length_a   1.000
_cell.length_b   1.000
_cell.length_c   1.000
_cell.angle_alpha   90.00
_cell.angle_beta   90.00
_cell.angle_gamma   90.00
#
_symmetry.space_group_name_H-M   'P 1'
#
loop_
_entity.id
_entity.type
_entity.pdbx_description
1 polymer ?
#
loop_
_entity_poly.entity_id
_entity_poly.type
_entity_poly.pdbx_seq_one_letter_code
_entity_poly.pdbx_strand_id
1 'polypeptide(L)'
;MSDLRHTGDAWVVAADGGRYWGKFGAAGLLAFDPSRGILMQLRVSWSDHGGTWGIPGGARHENEGPVEAALRESNEEAGVPFDSVRAHYLYQIDRGGWTYTTVIADVTTPFEPEITDPESHALGWIGLDDVTSYDLHPGFAASWPLLAPVLSGDRAAIDHMLSEGTLTRIA
;
A
#
# COMPACT_ATOMS: atom_id res chain seq x y z
N MET A 1 2.82 -11.73 -24.77
CA MET A 1 3.07 -10.39 -25.32
C MET A 1 2.44 -9.43 -24.33
N SER A 2 3.26 -8.69 -23.59
CA SER A 2 2.80 -7.85 -22.48
C SER A 2 1.87 -6.77 -23.03
N ASP A 3 0.66 -6.73 -22.52
CA ASP A 3 -0.29 -5.66 -22.82
C ASP A 3 0.21 -4.42 -22.08
N LEU A 4 0.79 -3.48 -22.84
CA LEU A 4 1.12 -2.13 -22.42
C LEU A 4 -0.16 -1.32 -22.21
N ARG A 5 -1.05 -1.72 -21.29
CA ARG A 5 -2.36 -1.07 -21.11
C ARG A 5 -2.34 0.09 -20.14
N HIS A 6 -1.31 0.21 -19.30
CA HIS A 6 -1.26 1.26 -18.27
C HIS A 6 0.01 2.10 -18.43
N THR A 7 -0.14 3.44 -18.43
CA THR A 7 0.97 4.39 -18.69
C THR A 7 2.08 4.32 -17.63
N GLY A 8 1.76 3.77 -16.45
CA GLY A 8 2.68 3.54 -15.34
C GLY A 8 3.52 2.26 -15.46
N ASP A 9 3.19 1.34 -16.36
CA ASP A 9 3.81 0.01 -16.39
C ASP A 9 5.20 0.02 -17.01
N ALA A 10 6.21 0.26 -16.19
CA ALA A 10 7.60 0.09 -16.56
C ALA A 10 8.48 -0.12 -15.33
N TRP A 11 9.60 -0.81 -15.55
CA TRP A 11 10.70 -0.85 -14.59
C TRP A 11 11.51 0.45 -14.63
N VAL A 12 11.83 1.00 -13.46
CA VAL A 12 12.73 2.13 -13.27
C VAL A 12 13.91 1.69 -12.41
N VAL A 13 15.11 2.14 -12.77
CA VAL A 13 16.31 2.03 -11.91
C VAL A 13 16.40 3.32 -11.11
N ALA A 14 16.35 3.24 -9.78
CA ALA A 14 16.45 4.40 -8.92
C ALA A 14 17.92 4.71 -8.54
N ALA A 15 18.17 5.85 -7.90
CA ALA A 15 19.52 6.29 -7.55
C ALA A 15 20.23 5.37 -6.54
N ASP A 16 19.47 4.59 -5.77
CA ASP A 16 20.01 3.55 -4.89
C ASP A 16 20.47 2.28 -5.63
N GLY A 17 20.31 2.23 -6.96
CA GLY A 17 20.65 1.10 -7.82
C GLY A 17 19.58 0.00 -7.85
N GLY A 18 18.50 0.13 -7.09
CA GLY A 18 17.36 -0.77 -7.08
C GLY A 18 16.52 -0.66 -8.36
N ARG A 19 15.81 -1.75 -8.68
CA ARG A 19 14.82 -1.78 -9.79
C ARG A 19 13.43 -1.83 -9.18
N TYR A 20 12.57 -0.91 -9.61
CA TYR A 20 11.22 -0.76 -9.08
C TYR A 20 10.18 -0.74 -10.21
N TRP A 21 9.03 -1.36 -9.96
CA TRP A 21 7.89 -1.31 -10.88
C TRP A 21 7.09 -0.01 -10.69
N GLY A 22 6.64 0.59 -11.79
CA GLY A 22 5.86 1.84 -11.78
C GLY A 22 6.70 3.04 -12.19
N LYS A 23 6.58 3.44 -13.46
CA LYS A 23 7.31 4.56 -14.09
C LYS A 23 7.18 5.88 -13.31
N PHE A 24 6.02 6.11 -12.71
CA PHE A 24 5.69 7.33 -11.99
C PHE A 24 5.63 7.13 -10.46
N GLY A 25 6.26 6.05 -9.97
CA GLY A 25 6.13 5.57 -8.60
C GLY A 25 4.97 4.58 -8.45
N ALA A 26 4.74 4.16 -7.21
CA ALA A 26 3.66 3.26 -6.85
C ALA A 26 2.99 3.71 -5.55
N ALA A 27 1.78 3.22 -5.30
CA ALA A 27 1.05 3.50 -4.05
C ALA A 27 0.23 2.29 -3.61
N GLY A 28 0.05 2.15 -2.31
CA GLY A 28 -0.81 1.10 -1.73
C GLY A 28 -1.62 1.60 -0.55
N LEU A 29 -2.75 0.94 -0.31
CA LEU A 29 -3.72 1.32 0.72
C LEU A 29 -3.54 0.48 1.98
N LEU A 30 -3.15 1.13 3.07
CA LEU A 30 -3.23 0.56 4.41
C LEU A 30 -4.61 0.88 4.99
N ALA A 31 -5.61 0.08 4.61
CA ALA A 31 -6.97 0.19 5.14
C ALA A 31 -7.04 -0.45 6.53
N PHE A 32 -7.44 0.32 7.53
CA PHE A 32 -7.54 -0.10 8.92
C PHE A 32 -8.99 -0.13 9.40
N ASP A 33 -9.41 -1.30 9.87
CA ASP A 33 -10.67 -1.52 10.59
C ASP A 33 -10.35 -1.80 12.07
N PRO A 34 -10.82 -0.99 13.02
CA PRO A 34 -10.51 -1.19 14.45
C PRO A 34 -10.91 -2.55 15.03
N SER A 35 -11.87 -3.24 14.40
CA SER A 35 -12.37 -4.55 14.85
C SER A 35 -11.71 -5.74 14.16
N ARG A 36 -11.16 -5.54 12.96
CA ARG A 36 -10.62 -6.62 12.11
C ARG A 36 -9.12 -6.51 11.84
N GLY A 37 -8.52 -5.34 12.04
CA GLY A 37 -7.13 -5.05 11.73
C GLY A 37 -6.95 -4.43 10.34
N ILE A 38 -5.92 -4.83 9.60
CA ILE A 38 -5.61 -4.27 8.28
C ILE A 38 -5.97 -5.22 7.14
N LEU A 39 -6.39 -4.66 6.00
CA LEU A 39 -6.57 -5.45 4.79
C LEU A 39 -5.19 -5.79 4.18
N MET A 40 -4.96 -7.09 3.96
CA MET A 40 -3.76 -7.59 3.30
C MET A 40 -4.11 -8.56 2.17
N GLN A 41 -3.24 -8.63 1.18
CA GLN A 41 -3.32 -9.57 0.07
C GLN A 41 -2.07 -10.44 -0.02
N LEU A 42 -2.28 -11.72 -0.38
CA LEU A 42 -1.22 -12.63 -0.76
C LEU A 42 -0.96 -12.51 -2.26
N ARG A 43 0.24 -12.03 -2.61
CA ARG A 43 0.64 -11.79 -4.00
C ARG A 43 0.81 -13.10 -4.76
N VAL A 44 0.39 -13.14 -6.02
CA VAL A 44 0.60 -14.32 -6.89
C VAL A 44 2.07 -14.67 -7.04
N SER A 45 2.38 -15.97 -7.12
CA SER A 45 3.76 -16.47 -7.11
C SER A 45 4.66 -15.98 -8.25
N TRP A 46 4.09 -15.60 -9.40
CA TRP A 46 4.85 -15.08 -10.55
C TRP A 46 5.05 -13.56 -10.55
N SER A 47 4.54 -12.85 -9.54
CA SER A 47 4.78 -11.42 -9.36
C SER A 47 6.17 -11.16 -8.75
N ASP A 48 6.64 -9.91 -8.81
CA ASP A 48 7.79 -9.51 -8.01
C ASP A 48 7.46 -9.67 -6.52
N HIS A 49 8.34 -10.39 -5.81
CA HIS A 49 8.11 -10.90 -4.45
C HIS A 49 6.83 -11.74 -4.27
N GLY A 50 6.43 -12.52 -5.29
CA GLY A 50 5.27 -13.40 -5.21
C GLY A 50 5.31 -14.41 -4.06
N GLY A 51 4.13 -14.77 -3.55
CA GLY A 51 3.98 -15.65 -2.37
C GLY A 51 4.11 -14.94 -1.02
N THR A 52 4.35 -13.63 -1.01
CA THR A 52 4.37 -12.81 0.21
C THR A 52 3.07 -12.03 0.40
N TRP A 53 2.79 -11.67 1.64
CA TRP A 53 1.67 -10.84 2.04
C TRP A 53 2.05 -9.36 2.06
N GLY A 54 1.18 -8.51 1.54
CA GLY A 54 1.34 -7.05 1.55
C GLY A 54 -0.01 -6.35 1.57
N ILE A 55 0.01 -5.04 1.41
CA ILE A 55 -1.21 -4.24 1.18
C ILE A 55 -1.53 -4.17 -0.32
N PRO A 56 -2.81 -4.07 -0.70
CA PRO A 56 -3.19 -3.78 -2.09
C PRO A 56 -2.57 -2.47 -2.58
N GLY A 57 -2.14 -2.45 -3.84
CA GLY A 57 -1.43 -1.32 -4.43
C GLY A 57 -0.63 -1.67 -5.67
N GLY A 58 -0.37 -0.64 -6.47
CA GLY A 58 0.24 -0.80 -7.78
C GLY A 58 0.87 0.47 -8.33
N ALA A 59 1.22 0.42 -9.61
CA ALA A 59 1.92 1.48 -10.31
C ALA A 59 1.00 2.69 -10.52
N ARG A 60 1.56 3.89 -10.29
CA ARG A 60 0.84 5.13 -10.58
C ARG A 60 0.80 5.38 -12.08
N HIS A 61 -0.35 5.80 -12.59
CA HIS A 61 -0.48 6.33 -13.94
C HIS A 61 0.18 7.72 -14.08
N GLU A 62 0.39 8.14 -15.33
CA GLU A 62 0.86 9.50 -15.62
C GLU A 62 -0.12 10.54 -15.05
N ASN A 63 0.39 11.50 -14.28
CA ASN A 63 -0.38 12.54 -13.58
C ASN A 63 -1.34 12.04 -12.48
N GLU A 64 -1.29 10.76 -12.10
CA GLU A 64 -2.12 10.20 -11.04
C GLU A 64 -1.52 10.49 -9.66
N GLY A 65 -2.36 10.95 -8.72
CA GLY A 65 -1.97 11.19 -7.34
C GLY A 65 -1.81 9.89 -6.56
N PRO A 66 -1.03 9.86 -5.46
CA PRO A 66 -0.82 8.64 -4.68
C PRO A 66 -2.11 8.12 -4.02
N VAL A 67 -3.01 9.02 -3.58
CA VAL A 67 -4.32 8.62 -3.02
C VAL A 67 -5.21 7.98 -4.08
N GLU A 68 -5.29 8.60 -5.26
CA GLU A 68 -6.07 8.10 -6.39
C GLU A 68 -5.58 6.72 -6.83
N ALA A 69 -4.26 6.57 -7.00
CA ALA A 69 -3.65 5.29 -7.34
C ALA A 69 -3.94 4.21 -6.29
N ALA A 70 -3.69 4.48 -5.00
CA ALA A 70 -3.92 3.48 -3.95
C ALA A 70 -5.39 3.03 -3.89
N LEU A 71 -6.34 3.95 -4.05
CA LEU A 71 -7.77 3.62 -4.05
C LEU A 71 -8.19 2.85 -5.31
N ARG A 72 -7.72 3.25 -6.50
CA ARG A 72 -7.98 2.53 -7.75
C ARG A 72 -7.43 1.11 -7.67
N GLU A 73 -6.15 0.95 -7.35
CA GLU A 73 -5.49 -0.35 -7.27
C GLU A 73 -6.17 -1.24 -6.23
N SER A 74 -6.51 -0.71 -5.05
CA SER A 74 -7.22 -1.50 -4.03
C SER A 74 -8.64 -1.90 -4.45
N ASN A 75 -9.30 -1.08 -5.27
CA ASN A 75 -10.57 -1.44 -5.87
C ASN A 75 -10.40 -2.56 -6.92
N GLU A 76 -9.38 -2.45 -7.76
CA GLU A 76 -9.06 -3.40 -8.83
C GLU A 76 -8.58 -4.75 -8.30
N GLU A 77 -7.74 -4.78 -7.25
CA GLU A 77 -7.14 -6.00 -6.71
C GLU A 77 -7.99 -6.68 -5.62
N ALA A 78 -8.67 -5.87 -4.79
CA ALA A 78 -9.30 -6.33 -3.54
C ALA A 78 -10.77 -5.90 -3.37
N GLY A 79 -11.38 -5.30 -4.40
CA GLY A 79 -12.78 -4.89 -4.38
C GLY A 79 -13.10 -3.79 -3.38
N VAL A 80 -12.11 -3.02 -2.88
CA VAL A 80 -12.34 -1.96 -1.88
C VAL A 80 -13.25 -0.87 -2.46
N PRO A 81 -14.43 -0.59 -1.86
CA PRO A 81 -15.30 0.49 -2.35
C PRO A 81 -14.69 1.88 -2.07
N PHE A 82 -14.74 2.79 -3.05
CA PHE A 82 -14.12 4.12 -2.95
C PHE A 82 -14.60 4.97 -1.78
N ASP A 83 -15.85 4.79 -1.34
CA ASP A 83 -16.50 5.53 -0.25
C ASP A 83 -16.43 4.81 1.12
N SER A 84 -15.81 3.63 1.16
CA SER A 84 -15.70 2.82 2.38
C SER A 84 -14.51 3.17 3.26
N VAL A 85 -13.61 4.02 2.79
CA VAL A 85 -12.38 4.41 3.50
C VAL A 85 -12.19 5.92 3.54
N ARG A 86 -11.50 6.41 4.57
CA ARG A 86 -11.09 7.80 4.70
C ARG A 86 -9.59 7.87 4.95
N ALA A 87 -8.87 8.41 3.97
CA ALA A 87 -7.42 8.59 4.06
C ALA A 87 -7.06 9.72 5.04
N HIS A 88 -6.03 9.49 5.85
CA HIS A 88 -5.57 10.39 6.89
C HIS A 88 -4.12 10.83 6.71
N TYR A 89 -3.26 9.90 6.29
CA TYR A 89 -1.84 10.15 6.14
C TYR A 89 -1.26 9.53 4.88
N LEU A 90 -0.17 10.12 4.42
CA LEU A 90 0.71 9.57 3.40
C LEU A 90 2.06 9.27 4.04
N TYR A 91 2.50 8.02 4.02
CA TYR A 91 3.87 7.64 4.34
C TYR A 91 4.63 7.37 3.04
N GLN A 92 5.68 8.15 2.78
CA GLN A 92 6.41 8.08 1.52
C GLN A 92 7.84 7.55 1.73
N ILE A 93 8.23 6.61 0.88
CA ILE A 93 9.61 6.19 0.70
C ILE A 93 10.09 6.75 -0.64
N ASP A 94 11.24 7.43 -0.63
CA ASP A 94 11.94 7.90 -1.82
C ASP A 94 13.23 7.10 -2.02
N ARG A 95 13.42 6.55 -3.22
CA ARG A 95 14.60 5.76 -3.63
C ARG A 95 15.52 6.53 -4.58
N GLY A 96 15.29 7.84 -4.73
CA GLY A 96 16.02 8.73 -5.62
C GLY A 96 15.56 8.56 -7.06
N GLY A 97 14.37 9.08 -7.37
CA GLY A 97 13.76 9.03 -8.70
C GLY A 97 12.62 8.02 -8.84
N TRP A 98 12.32 7.28 -7.78
CA TRP A 98 11.12 6.45 -7.66
C TRP A 98 10.60 6.53 -6.22
N THR A 99 9.28 6.66 -6.07
CA THR A 99 8.63 6.72 -4.75
C THR A 99 7.58 5.63 -4.60
N TYR A 100 7.46 5.12 -3.37
CA TYR A 100 6.32 4.33 -2.92
C TYR A 100 5.57 5.12 -1.85
N THR A 101 4.27 5.28 -2.01
CA THR A 101 3.43 5.95 -1.02
C THR A 101 2.42 4.97 -0.41
N THR A 102 2.53 4.76 0.89
CA THR A 102 1.48 4.09 1.68
C THR A 102 0.43 5.12 2.07
N VAL A 103 -0.81 4.92 1.62
CA VAL A 103 -1.97 5.72 2.01
C VAL A 103 -2.60 5.06 3.23
N ILE A 104 -2.56 5.75 4.36
CA ILE A 104 -3.10 5.24 5.63
C ILE A 104 -4.53 5.74 5.77
N ALA A 105 -5.48 4.81 5.86
CA ALA A 105 -6.91 5.14 5.86
C ALA A 105 -7.70 4.32 6.87
N ASP A 106 -8.70 4.94 7.49
CA ASP A 106 -9.68 4.24 8.32
C ASP A 106 -10.81 3.72 7.43
N VAL A 107 -11.27 2.50 7.69
CA VAL A 107 -12.51 1.96 7.13
C VAL A 107 -13.69 2.67 7.82
N THR A 108 -14.47 3.43 7.06
CA THR A 108 -15.65 4.17 7.52
C THR A 108 -16.94 3.37 7.35
N THR A 109 -16.98 2.48 6.35
CA THR A 109 -18.10 1.57 6.10
C THR A 109 -17.54 0.16 5.91
N PRO A 110 -17.90 -0.82 6.75
CA PRO A 110 -17.42 -2.20 6.61
C PRO A 110 -17.80 -2.80 5.25
N PHE A 111 -16.86 -3.55 4.67
CA PHE A 111 -17.02 -4.29 3.43
C PHE A 111 -16.28 -5.63 3.53
N GLU A 112 -16.68 -6.58 2.68
CA GLU A 112 -15.92 -7.83 2.48
C GLU A 112 -15.04 -7.68 1.24
N PRO A 113 -13.72 -7.94 1.35
CA PRO A 113 -12.81 -7.81 0.21
C PRO A 113 -13.04 -8.97 -0.77
N GLU A 114 -12.94 -8.68 -2.06
CA GLU A 114 -13.15 -9.64 -3.12
C GLU A 114 -11.92 -9.67 -4.03
N ILE A 115 -11.46 -10.86 -4.40
CA ILE A 115 -10.40 -11.01 -5.40
C ILE A 115 -11.01 -10.68 -6.76
N THR A 116 -10.70 -9.49 -7.25
CA THR A 116 -11.28 -8.95 -8.50
C THR A 116 -10.32 -9.03 -9.68
N ASP A 117 -9.08 -9.44 -9.44
CA ASP A 117 -8.04 -9.54 -10.46
C ASP A 117 -7.21 -10.83 -10.33
N PRO A 118 -6.33 -11.13 -11.31
CA PRO A 118 -5.46 -12.31 -11.27
C PRO A 118 -4.15 -12.08 -10.49
N GLU A 119 -3.96 -10.95 -9.81
CA GLU A 119 -2.72 -10.57 -9.11
C GLU A 119 -2.74 -10.93 -7.60
N SER A 120 -3.93 -11.23 -7.07
CA SER A 120 -4.14 -11.73 -5.69
C SER A 120 -4.48 -13.22 -5.62
N HIS A 121 -3.81 -13.97 -4.73
CA HIS A 121 -4.16 -15.37 -4.40
C HIS A 121 -5.10 -15.49 -3.19
N ALA A 122 -5.02 -14.56 -2.25
CA ALA A 122 -5.85 -14.52 -1.05
C ALA A 122 -5.97 -13.07 -0.54
N LEU A 123 -7.08 -12.77 0.12
CA LEU A 123 -7.32 -11.52 0.83
C LEU A 123 -7.67 -11.84 2.28
N GLY A 124 -7.31 -10.96 3.20
CA GLY A 124 -7.63 -11.15 4.61
C GLY A 124 -7.55 -9.87 5.41
N TRP A 125 -8.45 -9.73 6.38
CA TRP A 125 -8.29 -8.79 7.48
C TRP A 125 -7.41 -9.42 8.55
N ILE A 126 -6.25 -8.81 8.81
CA ILE A 126 -5.23 -9.32 9.71
C ILE A 126 -5.10 -8.40 10.92
N GLY A 127 -5.26 -8.93 12.13
CA GLY A 127 -5.07 -8.19 13.38
C GLY A 127 -3.65 -7.61 13.47
N LEU A 128 -3.51 -6.41 14.05
CA LEU A 128 -2.22 -5.70 14.08
C LEU A 128 -1.09 -6.54 14.70
N ASP A 129 -1.40 -7.29 15.76
CA ASP A 129 -0.45 -8.16 16.45
C ASP A 129 -0.05 -9.40 15.63
N ASP A 130 -0.90 -9.80 14.68
CA ASP A 130 -0.69 -10.99 13.84
C ASP A 130 0.06 -10.69 12.54
N VAL A 131 0.16 -9.41 12.12
CA VAL A 131 0.76 -9.03 10.82
C VAL A 131 2.16 -9.63 10.63
N THR A 132 3.00 -9.58 11.66
CA THR A 132 4.37 -10.10 11.60
C THR A 132 4.49 -11.63 11.63
N SER A 133 3.38 -12.35 11.82
CA SER A 133 3.34 -13.81 11.73
C SER A 133 3.25 -14.33 10.29
N TYR A 134 2.93 -13.46 9.33
CA TYR A 134 2.86 -13.78 7.90
C TYR A 134 4.21 -13.52 7.22
N ASP A 135 4.44 -14.22 6.09
CA ASP A 135 5.60 -13.95 5.24
C ASP A 135 5.35 -12.65 4.45
N LEU A 136 5.93 -11.55 4.91
CA LEU A 136 5.62 -10.20 4.42
C LEU A 136 6.47 -9.81 3.22
N HIS A 137 5.87 -9.02 2.31
CA HIS A 137 6.60 -8.32 1.27
C HIS A 137 7.74 -7.50 1.91
N PRO A 138 9.01 -7.62 1.46
CA PRO A 138 10.15 -7.04 2.18
C PRO A 138 10.06 -5.54 2.44
N GLY A 139 9.54 -4.80 1.46
CA GLY A 139 9.29 -3.36 1.61
C GLY A 139 8.23 -3.04 2.66
N PHE A 140 7.17 -3.86 2.73
CA PHE A 140 6.10 -3.68 3.72
C PHE A 140 6.60 -4.08 5.12
N ALA A 141 7.34 -5.19 5.23
CA ALA A 141 7.97 -5.63 6.47
C ALA A 141 8.89 -4.56 7.07
N ALA A 142 9.67 -3.87 6.23
CA ALA A 142 10.56 -2.79 6.66
C ALA A 142 9.79 -1.54 7.16
N SER A 143 8.63 -1.25 6.58
CA SER A 143 7.80 -0.11 6.97
C SER A 143 6.89 -0.40 8.17
N TRP A 144 6.52 -1.67 8.39
CA TRP A 144 5.54 -2.05 9.41
C TRP A 144 5.83 -1.52 10.83
N PRO A 145 7.08 -1.58 11.36
CA PRO A 145 7.39 -1.03 12.69
C PRO A 145 7.12 0.47 12.82
N LEU A 146 7.10 1.21 11.71
CA LEU A 146 6.79 2.65 11.67
C LEU A 146 5.29 2.89 11.48
N LEU A 147 4.61 2.04 10.73
CA LEU A 147 3.19 2.18 10.39
C LEU A 147 2.26 1.72 11.53
N ALA A 148 2.60 0.64 12.24
CA ALA A 148 1.75 0.10 13.30
C ALA A 148 1.47 1.12 14.43
N PRO A 149 2.45 1.89 14.94
CA PRO A 149 2.19 2.94 15.93
C PRO A 149 1.23 4.04 15.43
N VAL A 150 1.27 4.37 14.13
CA VAL A 150 0.37 5.36 13.52
C VAL A 150 -1.08 4.87 13.58
N LEU A 151 -1.32 3.58 13.30
CA LEU A 151 -2.65 2.97 13.37
C LEU A 151 -3.20 2.90 14.80
N SER A 152 -2.33 2.68 15.80
CA SER A 152 -2.73 2.69 17.22
C SER A 152 -2.90 4.11 17.80
N GLY A 153 -2.67 5.16 17.00
CA GLY A 153 -2.79 6.55 17.45
C GLY A 153 -1.67 7.01 18.38
N ASP A 154 -0.47 6.42 18.28
CA ASP A 154 0.69 6.87 19.04
C ASP A 154 1.11 8.27 18.58
N ARG A 155 0.76 9.26 19.40
CA ARG A 155 1.00 10.66 19.10
C ARG A 155 2.49 11.00 19.01
N ALA A 156 3.34 10.36 19.81
CA ALA A 156 4.78 10.63 19.78
C ALA A 156 5.39 10.12 18.47
N ALA A 157 5.02 8.91 18.04
CA ALA A 157 5.46 8.36 16.76
C ALA A 157 4.96 9.21 15.58
N ILE A 158 3.68 9.59 15.57
CA ILE A 158 3.07 10.43 14.55
C ILE A 158 3.77 11.79 14.47
N ASP A 159 3.93 12.50 15.60
CA ASP A 159 4.55 13.81 15.65
C ASP A 159 6.02 13.75 15.19
N HIS A 160 6.75 12.69 15.54
CA HIS A 160 8.11 12.47 15.06
C HIS A 160 8.17 12.29 13.54
N MET A 161 7.36 11.39 12.96
CA MET A 161 7.36 11.14 11.52
C MET A 161 6.91 12.36 10.70
N LEU A 162 5.97 13.15 11.24
CA LEU A 162 5.58 14.44 10.65
C LEU A 162 6.75 15.44 10.66
N SER A 163 7.52 15.50 11.75
CA SER A 163 8.68 16.41 11.86
C SER A 163 9.81 16.04 10.89
N GLU A 164 10.01 14.75 10.63
CA GLU A 164 10.98 14.23 9.65
C GLU A 164 10.46 14.34 8.19
N GLY A 165 9.20 14.71 7.99
CA GLY A 165 8.58 14.80 6.66
C GLY A 165 8.34 13.45 5.97
N THR A 166 8.49 12.33 6.70
CA THR A 166 8.23 10.97 6.18
C THR A 166 6.75 10.63 6.19
N LEU A 167 5.98 11.29 7.06
CA LEU A 167 4.52 11.25 7.12
C LEU A 167 3.96 12.62 6.73
N THR A 168 2.88 12.66 5.96
CA THR A 168 2.13 13.88 5.61
C THR A 168 0.67 13.71 6.00
N ARG A 169 0.06 14.74 6.61
CA ARG A 169 -1.39 14.78 6.88
C ARG A 169 -2.16 15.14 5.61
N ILE A 170 -3.23 14.42 5.34
CA ILE A 170 -4.21 14.79 4.32
C ILE A 170 -5.18 15.78 4.98
N ALA A 171 -5.44 16.90 4.29
CA ALA A 171 -6.29 17.99 4.76
C ALA A 171 -7.78 17.70 4.59
#